data_AF-A0AA87U6U1-F1
#
_entry.id   AF-A0AA87U6U1-F1
#
_cell.length_a   1.000
_cell.length_b   1.000
_cell.length_c   1.000
_cell.angle_alpha   90.00
_cell.angle_beta   90.00
_cell.angle_gamma   90.00
#
_symmetry.space_group_name_H-M   'P 1'
#
loop_
_entity.id
_entity.type
_entity.pdbx_description
1 polymer ?
#
loop_
_entity_poly.entity_id
_entity_poly.type
_entity_poly.pdbx_seq_one_letter_code
_entity_poly.pdbx_strand_id
1 'polypeptide(L)'
;MTQHHITQPVSEERKLADQQPTGIEHLRSSFDAEVHLPKEISREFLSAALLLAIDNKVDFGLFHEGDKIIIAHFGGDEIYLPSRWSDKRWHIGLEDKELFDPSED
;
A
#
# COMPACT_ATOMS: atom_id res chain seq x y z
N MET A 1 -26.27 -54.07 18.46
CA MET A 1 -25.15 -54.01 17.49
C MET A 1 -25.20 -52.64 16.85
N THR A 2 -24.16 -51.84 17.08
CA THR A 2 -24.12 -50.39 16.96
C THR A 2 -23.82 -49.91 15.54
N GLN A 3 -24.59 -48.91 15.09
CA GLN A 3 -24.37 -48.16 13.85
C GLN A 3 -23.10 -47.32 13.96
N HIS A 4 -22.15 -47.50 13.05
CA HIS A 4 -21.01 -46.59 12.89
C HIS A 4 -21.35 -45.59 11.78
N HIS A 5 -21.71 -44.38 12.19
CA HIS A 5 -21.79 -43.21 11.32
C HIS A 5 -20.36 -42.79 10.93
N ILE A 6 -20.06 -42.78 9.63
CA ILE A 6 -18.85 -42.16 9.08
C ILE A 6 -19.15 -40.68 8.93
N THR A 7 -18.62 -39.86 9.83
CA THR A 7 -18.60 -38.40 9.67
C THR A 7 -17.45 -38.05 8.73
N GLN A 8 -17.77 -37.55 7.54
CA GLN A 8 -16.81 -36.97 6.61
C GLN A 8 -16.27 -35.64 7.19
N PRO A 9 -14.96 -35.34 7.07
CA PRO A 9 -14.43 -34.04 7.47
C PRO A 9 -14.75 -32.98 6.40
N VAL A 10 -15.95 -32.39 6.47
CA VAL A 10 -16.23 -31.09 5.82
C VAL A 10 -15.59 -30.02 6.69
N SER A 11 -14.31 -29.70 6.49
CA SER A 11 -13.69 -28.53 7.17
C SER A 11 -12.44 -27.96 6.50
N GLU A 12 -11.74 -28.67 5.61
CA GLU A 12 -10.48 -28.15 5.05
C GLU A 12 -10.65 -27.35 3.75
N GLU A 13 -11.66 -27.64 2.92
CA GLU A 13 -11.85 -26.92 1.63
C GLU A 13 -12.45 -25.51 1.77
N ARG A 14 -13.12 -25.18 2.88
CA ARG A 14 -13.70 -23.84 3.09
C ARG A 14 -12.69 -22.79 3.53
N LYS A 15 -11.48 -23.17 3.92
CA LYS A 15 -10.48 -22.21 4.42
C LYS A 15 -9.57 -21.65 3.32
N LEU A 16 -9.64 -22.20 2.10
CA LEU A 16 -8.80 -21.77 0.97
C LEU A 16 -9.50 -20.80 0.00
N ALA A 17 -10.83 -20.74 -0.02
CA ALA A 17 -11.57 -19.89 -0.95
C ALA A 17 -11.51 -18.38 -0.60
N ASP A 18 -11.27 -18.05 0.67
CA ASP A 18 -11.14 -16.65 1.13
C ASP A 18 -9.75 -16.04 0.88
N GLN A 19 -8.80 -16.81 0.33
CA GLN A 19 -7.42 -16.37 0.08
C GLN A 19 -7.14 -16.14 -1.41
N GLN A 20 -8.15 -16.20 -2.28
CA GLN A 20 -7.92 -15.86 -3.66
C GLN A 20 -7.85 -14.33 -3.75
N PRO A 21 -6.69 -13.75 -4.10
CA PRO A 21 -6.55 -12.30 -4.13
C PRO A 21 -7.60 -11.73 -5.06
N THR A 22 -8.28 -10.67 -4.61
CA THR A 22 -9.17 -9.93 -5.49
C THR A 22 -8.39 -9.49 -6.74
N GLY A 23 -9.07 -9.22 -7.85
CA GLY A 23 -8.40 -8.71 -9.06
C GLY A 23 -7.53 -7.47 -8.79
N ILE A 24 -7.87 -6.70 -7.74
CA ILE A 24 -7.10 -5.55 -7.28
C ILE A 24 -5.84 -5.94 -6.52
N GLU A 25 -5.88 -6.96 -5.66
CA GLU A 25 -4.66 -7.48 -5.00
C GLU A 25 -3.67 -8.05 -6.02
N HIS A 26 -4.17 -8.71 -7.06
CA HIS A 26 -3.31 -9.17 -8.15
C HIS A 26 -2.68 -8.01 -8.91
N LEU A 27 -3.43 -6.94 -9.19
CA LEU A 27 -2.89 -5.72 -9.78
C LEU A 27 -1.81 -5.07 -8.89
N ARG A 28 -2.07 -5.01 -7.57
CA ARG A 28 -1.14 -4.46 -6.58
C ARG A 28 0.16 -5.26 -6.47
N SER A 29 0.12 -6.57 -6.68
CA SER A 29 1.31 -7.43 -6.69
C SER A 29 2.34 -7.10 -7.78
N SER A 30 1.98 -6.25 -8.75
CA SER A 30 2.90 -5.81 -9.80
C SER A 30 3.82 -4.67 -9.37
N PHE A 31 3.52 -3.98 -8.27
CA PHE A 31 4.33 -2.88 -7.74
C PHE A 31 5.42 -3.40 -6.79
N ASP A 32 6.51 -2.63 -6.66
CA ASP A 32 7.65 -3.02 -5.82
C ASP A 32 7.40 -2.74 -4.35
N ALA A 33 6.69 -1.66 -4.03
CA ALA A 33 6.45 -1.21 -2.68
C ALA A 33 5.12 -0.46 -2.53
N GLU A 34 4.69 -0.29 -1.28
CA GLU A 34 3.44 0.38 -0.93
C GLU A 34 3.60 1.29 0.28
N VAL A 35 3.00 2.47 0.19
CA VAL A 35 2.83 3.40 1.31
C VAL A 35 1.39 3.33 1.79
N HIS A 36 1.21 3.01 3.08
CA HIS A 36 -0.12 2.84 3.69
C HIS A 36 -0.46 4.06 4.56
N LEU A 37 -1.32 4.92 4.04
CA LEU A 37 -1.82 6.10 4.74
C LEU A 37 -3.14 5.78 5.47
N PRO A 38 -3.40 6.40 6.62
CA PRO A 38 -4.74 6.37 7.22
C PRO A 38 -5.73 7.10 6.30
N LYS A 39 -6.96 6.61 6.22
CA LYS A 39 -8.03 7.26 5.42
C LYS A 39 -8.37 8.67 5.92
N GLU A 40 -8.09 8.95 7.18
CA GLU A 40 -8.28 10.26 7.81
C GLU A 40 -7.11 11.23 7.54
N ILE A 41 -6.11 10.84 6.73
CA ILE A 41 -5.04 11.74 6.31
C ILE A 41 -5.65 13.00 5.68
N SER A 42 -5.05 14.16 5.95
CA SER A 42 -5.61 15.40 5.42
C SER A 42 -5.59 15.38 3.89
N ARG A 43 -6.67 15.89 3.29
CA ARG A 43 -6.79 15.96 1.83
C ARG A 43 -5.69 16.83 1.25
N GLU A 44 -5.35 17.90 1.95
CA GLU A 44 -4.29 18.84 1.58
C GLU A 44 -2.94 18.13 1.49
N PHE A 45 -2.61 17.29 2.47
CA PHE A 45 -1.38 16.50 2.46
C PHE A 45 -1.39 15.48 1.33
N LEU A 46 -2.48 14.71 1.18
CA LEU A 46 -2.58 13.71 0.12
C LEU A 46 -2.47 14.35 -1.26
N SER A 47 -3.13 15.48 -1.49
CA SER A 47 -3.02 16.21 -2.75
C SER A 47 -1.60 16.70 -3.01
N ALA A 48 -0.92 17.26 -2.01
CA ALA A 48 0.47 17.70 -2.16
C ALA A 48 1.41 16.53 -2.49
N ALA A 49 1.26 15.39 -1.81
CA ALA A 49 2.05 14.19 -2.05
C ALA A 49 1.87 13.64 -3.47
N LEU A 50 0.62 13.55 -3.94
CA LEU A 50 0.33 13.06 -5.28
C LEU A 50 0.84 14.01 -6.37
N LEU A 51 0.73 15.33 -6.16
CA LEU A 51 1.29 16.31 -7.08
C LEU A 51 2.81 16.19 -7.16
N LEU A 52 3.50 16.06 -6.02
CA LEU A 52 4.95 15.89 -6.03
C LEU A 52 5.37 14.59 -6.74
N ALA A 53 4.66 13.49 -6.52
CA ALA A 53 4.89 12.23 -7.23
C ALA A 53 4.73 12.39 -8.75
N ILE A 54 3.68 13.09 -9.20
CA ILE A 54 3.44 13.38 -10.63
C ILE A 54 4.54 14.26 -11.20
N ASP A 55 4.92 15.34 -10.51
CA ASP A 55 5.95 16.29 -10.96
C ASP A 55 7.31 15.59 -11.13
N ASN A 56 7.59 14.58 -10.30
CA ASN A 56 8.81 13.78 -10.35
C ASN A 56 8.68 12.50 -11.18
N LYS A 57 7.57 12.32 -11.92
CA LYS A 57 7.33 11.18 -12.82
C LYS A 57 7.41 9.82 -12.11
N VAL A 58 6.99 9.77 -10.85
CA VAL A 58 6.84 8.52 -10.11
C VAL A 58 5.72 7.71 -10.74
N ASP A 59 5.99 6.45 -11.04
CA ASP A 59 4.97 5.52 -11.51
C ASP A 59 4.27 4.90 -10.28
N PHE A 60 3.01 5.29 -10.06
CA PHE A 60 2.24 4.83 -8.90
C PHE A 60 0.79 4.45 -9.23
N GLY A 61 0.23 3.61 -8.37
CA GLY A 61 -1.20 3.31 -8.28
C GLY A 61 -1.78 3.82 -6.96
N LEU A 62 -2.99 4.37 -7.01
CA LEU A 62 -3.73 4.82 -5.83
C LEU A 62 -4.92 3.90 -5.56
N PHE A 63 -4.94 3.29 -4.38
CA PHE A 63 -5.95 2.32 -3.98
C PHE A 63 -6.60 2.71 -2.65
N HIS A 64 -7.82 2.23 -2.45
CA HIS A 64 -8.56 2.39 -1.19
C HIS A 64 -8.88 1.00 -0.64
N GLU A 65 -8.48 0.75 0.59
CA GLU A 65 -8.69 -0.53 1.26
C GLU A 65 -9.10 -0.29 2.71
N GLY A 66 -10.37 -0.54 3.03
CA GLY A 66 -10.91 -0.34 4.38
C GLY A 66 -10.71 1.09 4.92
N ASP A 67 -9.86 1.20 5.93
CA ASP A 67 -9.45 2.42 6.63
C ASP A 67 -8.12 2.99 6.12
N LYS A 68 -7.64 2.52 4.97
CA LYS A 68 -6.36 2.93 4.39
C LYS A 68 -6.51 3.48 2.97
N ILE A 69 -5.60 4.40 2.67
CA ILE A 69 -5.26 4.82 1.31
C ILE A 69 -3.88 4.25 1.03
N ILE A 70 -3.72 3.58 -0.10
CA ILE A 70 -2.49 2.87 -0.46
C ILE A 70 -1.94 3.50 -1.72
N ILE A 71 -0.70 3.96 -1.63
CA ILE A 71 0.08 4.43 -2.78
C ILE A 71 1.09 3.33 -3.09
N ALA A 72 0.82 2.52 -4.11
CA ALA A 72 1.75 1.51 -4.59
C ALA A 72 2.65 2.14 -5.65
N HIS A 73 3.94 1.82 -5.68
CA HIS A 73 4.90 2.43 -6.60
C HIS A 73 6.00 1.46 -7.02
N PHE A 74 6.72 1.83 -8.07
CA PHE A 74 7.93 1.14 -8.50
C PHE A 74 9.17 1.69 -7.78
N GLY A 75 10.23 0.88 -7.67
CA GLY A 75 11.38 1.15 -6.81
C GLY A 75 12.10 2.46 -7.13
N GLY A 76 12.75 3.05 -6.12
CA GLY A 76 13.55 4.27 -6.26
C GLY A 76 12.78 5.58 -6.04
N ASP A 77 11.45 5.53 -5.99
CA ASP A 77 10.59 6.71 -5.91
C ASP A 77 10.25 7.18 -4.47
N GLU A 78 10.72 6.47 -3.46
CA GLU A 78 10.39 6.70 -2.04
C GLU A 78 10.70 8.12 -1.55
N ILE A 79 11.64 8.81 -2.20
CA ILE A 79 12.04 10.18 -1.85
C ILE A 79 10.99 11.24 -2.22
N TYR A 80 10.02 10.89 -3.06
CA TYR A 80 8.93 11.76 -3.47
C TYR A 80 7.57 11.30 -2.91
N LEU A 81 7.57 10.24 -2.09
CA LEU A 81 6.38 9.61 -1.56
C LEU A 81 6.23 9.87 -0.06
N PRO A 82 5.03 9.71 0.50
CA PRO A 82 4.84 9.89 1.92
C PRO A 82 5.62 8.86 2.74
N SER A 83 6.25 9.31 3.81
CA SER A 83 6.87 8.43 4.78
C SER A 83 6.56 8.89 6.20
N ARG A 84 6.75 7.95 7.14
CA ARG A 84 6.48 8.13 8.55
C ARG A 84 7.79 8.41 9.27
N TRP A 85 8.01 9.65 9.66
CA TRP A 85 9.25 10.06 10.36
C TRP A 85 9.20 9.73 11.86
N SER A 86 10.34 9.87 12.53
CA SER A 86 10.55 9.57 13.96
C SER A 86 9.66 10.42 14.87
N ASP A 87 9.27 11.61 14.42
CA ASP A 87 8.33 12.50 15.10
C ASP A 87 6.88 11.97 15.10
N LYS A 88 6.65 10.81 14.47
CA LYS A 88 5.32 10.22 14.29
C LYS A 88 4.40 11.22 13.59
N ARG A 89 4.88 11.89 12.55
CA ARG A 89 4.08 12.64 11.57
C ARG A 89 4.33 12.10 10.17
N TRP A 90 3.36 12.36 9.30
CA TRP A 90 3.49 12.03 7.88
C TRP A 90 4.15 13.21 7.19
N HIS A 91 5.19 12.90 6.42
CA HIS A 91 5.94 13.84 5.63
C HIS A 91 6.10 13.28 4.23
N ILE A 92 6.51 14.11 3.27
CA ILE A 92 6.83 13.66 1.92
C ILE A 92 8.35 13.55 1.81
N GLY A 93 8.85 12.40 1.34
CA GLY A 93 10.27 12.07 1.30
C GLY A 93 10.78 11.34 2.55
N LEU A 94 12.07 11.01 2.57
CA LEU A 94 12.71 10.23 3.63
C LEU A 94 13.34 11.15 4.69
N GLU A 95 13.23 10.78 5.97
CA GLU A 95 13.71 11.58 7.11
C GLU A 95 15.21 11.92 7.06
N ASP A 96 16.01 11.05 6.43
CA ASP A 96 17.48 11.14 6.39
C ASP A 96 18.05 11.32 4.97
N LYS A 97 17.21 11.63 3.97
CA LYS A 97 17.71 12.05 2.65
C LYS A 97 17.41 13.52 2.46
N GLU A 98 18.45 14.33 2.26
CA GLU A 98 18.28 15.64 1.66
C GLU A 98 17.50 15.45 0.35
N LEU A 99 16.37 16.14 0.22
CA LEU A 99 15.69 16.31 -1.05
C LEU A 99 16.75 16.83 -2.01
N PHE A 100 17.07 16.04 -3.05
CA PHE A 100 17.92 16.51 -4.14
C PHE A 100 17.37 17.88 -4.58
N ASP A 101 18.16 18.93 -4.44
CA ASP A 101 17.82 20.25 -4.95
C ASP A 101 18.20 20.27 -6.44
N PRO A 102 17.23 20.21 -7.37
CA PRO A 102 17.53 20.29 -8.80
C PRO A 102 18.03 21.68 -9.23
N SER A 103 18.15 22.64 -8.29
CA SER A 103 18.73 23.96 -8.51
C SER A 103 20.27 23.96 -8.45
N GLU A 104 20.90 22.84 -8.11
CA GLU A 104 22.35 22.63 -8.23
C GLU A 104 22.71 21.91 -9.54
N ASP A 105 22.56 22.61 -10.68
CA ASP A 105 23.42 22.50 -11.89
C ASP A 105 23.06 23.58 -12.94
#